data_AF-A2EI39-F1
#
_entry.id   AF-A2EI39-F1
#
_cell.length_a   1.000
_cell.length_b   1.000
_cell.length_c   1.000
_cell.angle_alpha   90.00
_cell.angle_beta   90.00
_cell.angle_gamma   90.00
#
_symmetry.space_group_name_H-M   'P 1'
#
loop_
_entity.id
_entity.type
_entity.pdbx_description
1 polymer ?
#
loop_
_entity_poly.entity_id
_entity_poly.type
_entity_poly.pdbx_seq_one_letter_code
_entity_poly.pdbx_strand_id
1 'polypeptide(L)'
;MRCQISPLLLAIRSNYVDIVKILLKYGVDPNNSQKSKTGQRTFAVSVALNRENYNCFILLILMGAKTDKVKCKKIPREKLRQIKEYSCKPVKKGKHPYAEKISELNQFCSDFSDEVQHIKVKITTNSDYSDLSFVDGIAYIRELYQKAIVLVEDIIKLNNKLKEDRTPLIDKQIIVYDKYIGNQVINSLVLSEIFPEETIKIIKKRRQKLYEYGISVSRLNSLSTFAFNVFQTLREYTNEYYYSIQKTLEVAEEKMTKTINNQNLLLRAGLSNPQCDMLQTLLPLKIKTLQRQREPIEQNFKQFREMNNDLCKSMRQCYK
;
A
#
# COMPACT_ATOMS: atom_id res chain seq x y z
N MET A 1 -10.25 -6.51 19.42
CA MET A 1 -10.44 -6.03 18.03
C MET A 1 -11.77 -5.29 17.89
N ARG A 2 -11.73 -3.96 17.71
CA ARG A 2 -12.93 -3.16 17.39
C ARG A 2 -13.30 -3.40 15.93
N CYS A 3 -14.55 -3.76 15.62
CA CYS A 3 -15.01 -3.79 14.23
C CYS A 3 -15.07 -2.35 13.73
N GLN A 4 -14.01 -1.89 13.06
CA GLN A 4 -13.99 -0.57 12.44
C GLN A 4 -15.10 -0.52 11.38
N ILE A 5 -16.16 0.24 11.67
CA ILE A 5 -17.29 0.39 10.74
C ILE A 5 -16.83 1.28 9.60
N SER A 6 -17.05 0.83 8.36
CA SER A 6 -16.72 1.64 7.18
C SER A 6 -17.51 2.97 7.20
N PRO A 7 -16.88 4.12 6.96
CA PRO A 7 -17.57 5.42 6.90
C PRO A 7 -18.77 5.41 5.95
N LEU A 8 -18.64 4.71 4.81
CA LEU A 8 -19.72 4.55 3.84
C LEU A 8 -20.92 3.81 4.45
N LEU A 9 -20.68 2.74 5.21
CA LEU A 9 -21.75 1.99 5.86
C LEU A 9 -22.43 2.79 6.98
N LEU A 10 -21.68 3.62 7.69
CA LEU A 10 -22.24 4.52 8.70
C LEU A 10 -23.15 5.57 8.05
N ALA A 11 -22.68 6.24 7.00
CA ALA A 11 -23.47 7.21 6.25
C ALA A 11 -24.76 6.60 5.69
N ILE A 12 -24.69 5.39 5.12
CA ILE A 12 -25.87 4.67 4.64
C ILE A 12 -26.84 4.33 5.77
N ARG A 13 -26.34 3.90 6.94
CA ARG A 13 -27.22 3.59 8.10
C ARG A 13 -27.96 4.82 8.61
N SER A 14 -27.32 5.98 8.58
CA SER A 14 -27.89 7.26 8.97
C SER A 14 -28.67 7.95 7.84
N ASN A 15 -28.80 7.33 6.66
CA ASN A 15 -29.42 7.90 5.46
C ASN A 15 -28.83 9.26 5.02
N TYR A 16 -27.55 9.49 5.28
CA TYR A 16 -26.86 10.73 4.91
C TYR A 16 -26.39 10.66 3.45
N VAL A 17 -27.33 10.86 2.52
CA VAL A 17 -27.12 10.74 1.07
C VAL A 17 -25.97 11.62 0.58
N ASP A 18 -25.86 12.86 1.06
CA ASP A 18 -24.79 13.78 0.64
C ASP A 18 -23.41 13.31 1.09
N ILE A 19 -23.30 12.76 2.29
CA ILE A 19 -22.06 12.14 2.77
C ILE A 19 -21.73 10.91 1.92
N VAL A 20 -22.73 10.10 1.53
CA VAL A 20 -22.53 8.98 0.60
C VAL A 20 -22.01 9.47 -0.76
N LYS A 21 -22.57 10.54 -1.33
CA LYS A 21 -22.09 11.16 -2.59
C LYS A 21 -20.62 11.57 -2.47
N ILE A 22 -20.26 12.28 -1.40
CA ILE A 22 -18.89 12.72 -1.12
C ILE A 22 -17.96 11.51 -1.06
N LEU A 23 -18.29 10.49 -0.25
CA LEU A 23 -17.44 9.31 -0.08
C LEU A 23 -17.23 8.55 -1.41
N LEU A 24 -18.27 8.39 -2.22
CA LEU A 24 -18.17 7.74 -3.53
C LEU A 24 -17.33 8.58 -4.51
N LYS A 25 -17.43 9.92 -4.45
CA LYS A 25 -16.61 10.85 -5.23
C LYS A 25 -15.12 10.79 -4.84
N TYR A 26 -14.82 10.62 -3.56
CA TYR A 26 -13.46 10.37 -3.06
C TYR A 26 -12.97 8.93 -3.30
N GLY A 27 -13.68 8.16 -4.11
CA GLY A 27 -13.17 6.93 -4.68
C GLY A 27 -13.48 5.66 -3.88
N VAL A 28 -14.27 5.73 -2.80
CA VAL A 28 -14.72 4.56 -2.06
C VAL A 28 -15.40 3.57 -3.02
N ASP A 29 -14.96 2.31 -3.01
CA ASP A 29 -15.60 1.26 -3.82
C ASP A 29 -16.95 0.86 -3.18
N PRO A 30 -18.08 1.03 -3.88
CA PRO A 30 -19.40 0.64 -3.36
C PRO A 30 -19.56 -0.87 -3.16
N ASN A 31 -18.64 -1.68 -3.70
CA ASN A 31 -18.62 -3.14 -3.56
C ASN A 31 -17.81 -3.63 -2.37
N ASN A 32 -17.11 -2.73 -1.67
CA ASN A 32 -16.39 -3.11 -0.46
C ASN A 32 -17.34 -3.67 0.58
N SER A 33 -16.93 -4.77 1.19
CA SER A 33 -17.70 -5.46 2.23
C SER A 33 -17.00 -5.35 3.57
N GLN A 34 -17.78 -5.11 4.63
CA GLN A 34 -17.27 -5.19 5.99
C GLN A 34 -17.49 -6.59 6.54
N LYS A 35 -16.43 -7.22 7.08
CA LYS A 35 -16.52 -8.51 7.77
C LYS A 35 -16.98 -8.28 9.23
N SER A 36 -18.02 -8.99 9.65
CA SER A 36 -18.49 -8.99 11.05
C SER A 36 -17.59 -9.88 11.93
N LYS A 37 -17.76 -9.80 13.25
CA LYS A 37 -17.14 -10.74 14.21
C LYS A 37 -17.47 -12.21 13.91
N THR A 38 -18.67 -12.46 13.38
CA THR A 38 -19.15 -13.79 12.98
C THR A 38 -18.65 -14.24 11.60
N GLY A 39 -17.75 -13.47 10.97
CA GLY A 39 -17.20 -13.76 9.65
C GLY A 39 -18.13 -13.42 8.47
N GLN A 40 -19.35 -12.98 8.73
CA GLN A 40 -20.32 -12.59 7.70
C GLN A 40 -19.91 -11.27 7.03
N ARG A 41 -20.00 -11.22 5.70
CA ARG A 41 -19.71 -10.01 4.91
C ARG A 41 -20.98 -9.18 4.73
N THR A 42 -20.89 -7.90 5.06
CA THR A 42 -21.96 -6.91 4.90
C THR A 42 -21.60 -5.95 3.78
N PHE A 43 -22.44 -5.86 2.75
CA PHE A 43 -22.27 -4.97 1.61
C PHE A 43 -23.14 -3.72 1.75
N ALA A 44 -22.67 -2.59 1.22
CA ALA A 44 -23.36 -1.30 1.25
C ALA A 44 -24.80 -1.40 0.71
N VAL A 45 -24.98 -2.07 -0.43
CA VAL A 45 -26.29 -2.28 -1.07
C VAL A 45 -27.27 -3.02 -0.14
N SER A 46 -26.80 -4.07 0.52
CA SER A 46 -27.64 -4.84 1.45
C SER A 46 -28.05 -4.02 2.68
N VAL A 47 -27.17 -3.14 3.17
CA VAL A 47 -27.49 -2.26 4.30
C VAL A 47 -28.53 -1.23 3.90
N ALA A 48 -28.38 -0.60 2.74
CA ALA A 48 -29.35 0.38 2.23
C ALA A 48 -30.75 -0.23 2.12
N LEU A 49 -30.87 -1.44 1.56
CA LEU A 49 -32.16 -2.14 1.42
C LEU A 49 -32.78 -2.53 2.76
N ASN A 50 -32.01 -3.08 3.70
CA ASN A 50 -32.53 -3.50 5.00
C ASN A 50 -33.02 -2.32 5.86
N ARG A 51 -32.46 -1.13 5.62
CA ARG A 51 -32.84 0.14 6.25
C ARG A 51 -33.88 0.91 5.44
N GLU A 52 -34.32 0.40 4.30
CA GLU A 52 -35.28 1.06 3.40
C GLU A 52 -34.79 2.43 2.89
N ASN A 53 -33.47 2.62 2.85
CA ASN A 53 -32.83 3.82 2.34
C ASN A 53 -32.68 3.73 0.82
N TYR A 54 -33.79 3.83 0.10
CA TYR A 54 -33.85 3.65 -1.35
C TYR A 54 -33.00 4.69 -2.11
N ASN A 55 -32.94 5.93 -1.60
CA ASN A 55 -32.06 6.98 -2.14
C ASN A 55 -30.58 6.56 -2.14
N CYS A 56 -30.09 6.03 -1.02
CA CYS A 56 -28.73 5.49 -0.92
C CYS A 56 -28.55 4.25 -1.82
N PHE A 57 -29.55 3.38 -1.89
CA PHE A 57 -29.51 2.17 -2.72
C PHE A 57 -29.37 2.50 -4.21
N ILE A 58 -30.22 3.40 -4.73
CA ILE A 58 -30.17 3.81 -6.13
C ILE A 58 -28.84 4.50 -6.43
N LEU A 59 -28.37 5.39 -5.55
CA LEU A 59 -27.06 6.04 -5.70
C LEU A 59 -25.92 5.01 -5.81
N LEU A 60 -25.89 4.00 -4.94
CA LEU A 60 -24.88 2.93 -5.00
C LEU A 60 -24.94 2.17 -6.32
N ILE A 61 -26.15 1.85 -6.81
CA ILE A 61 -26.33 1.20 -8.11
C ILE A 61 -25.76 2.06 -9.24
N LEU A 62 -26.08 3.36 -9.28
CA LEU A 62 -25.54 4.27 -10.30
C LEU A 62 -24.01 4.32 -10.29
N MET A 63 -23.40 4.17 -9.11
CA MET A 63 -21.94 4.17 -8.91
C MET A 63 -21.25 2.82 -9.17
N GLY A 64 -21.95 1.80 -9.67
CA GLY A 64 -21.33 0.53 -10.04
C GLY A 64 -21.39 -0.55 -8.95
N ALA A 65 -22.28 -0.41 -7.97
CA ALA A 65 -22.47 -1.47 -6.99
C ALA A 65 -23.06 -2.74 -7.64
N LYS A 66 -22.61 -3.90 -7.20
CA LYS A 66 -23.14 -5.21 -7.59
C LYS A 66 -24.42 -5.51 -6.84
N THR A 67 -25.39 -6.05 -7.56
CA THR A 67 -26.68 -6.45 -7.00
C THR A 67 -26.86 -7.97 -6.96
N ASP A 68 -25.92 -8.73 -7.51
CA ASP A 68 -25.92 -10.20 -7.58
C ASP A 68 -26.06 -10.88 -6.21
N LYS A 69 -25.36 -10.36 -5.20
CA LYS A 69 -25.26 -10.92 -3.85
C LYS A 69 -26.20 -10.27 -2.84
N VAL A 70 -27.16 -9.47 -3.30
CA VAL A 70 -28.11 -8.81 -2.41
C VAL A 70 -28.97 -9.84 -1.68
N LYS A 71 -29.02 -9.70 -0.36
CA LYS A 71 -29.91 -10.46 0.53
C LYS A 71 -30.73 -9.48 1.35
N CYS A 72 -32.03 -9.47 1.14
CA CYS A 72 -32.98 -8.71 1.95
C CYS A 72 -34.23 -9.56 2.18
N LYS A 73 -34.64 -9.74 3.44
CA LYS A 73 -35.84 -10.53 3.78
C LYS A 73 -37.13 -9.73 3.60
N LYS A 74 -37.05 -8.40 3.64
CA LYS A 74 -38.21 -7.49 3.57
C LYS A 74 -38.73 -7.26 2.16
N ILE A 75 -37.93 -7.56 1.13
CA ILE A 75 -38.27 -7.25 -0.27
C ILE A 75 -38.81 -8.51 -0.96
N PRO A 76 -39.95 -8.42 -1.68
CA PRO A 76 -40.49 -9.52 -2.45
C PRO A 76 -39.46 -10.12 -3.43
N ARG A 77 -39.53 -11.45 -3.64
CA ARG A 77 -38.58 -12.18 -4.49
C ARG A 77 -38.55 -11.67 -5.92
N GLU A 78 -39.69 -11.21 -6.45
CA GLU A 78 -39.80 -10.64 -7.79
C GLU A 78 -39.01 -9.33 -7.94
N LYS A 79 -39.22 -8.37 -7.03
CA LYS A 79 -38.43 -7.13 -7.01
C LYS A 79 -36.93 -7.41 -6.86
N LEU A 80 -36.55 -8.42 -6.07
CA LEU A 80 -35.15 -8.85 -5.97
C LEU A 80 -34.59 -9.41 -7.29
N ARG A 81 -35.40 -10.05 -8.13
CA ARG A 81 -34.97 -10.51 -9.46
C ARG A 81 -34.70 -9.31 -10.37
N GLN A 82 -35.63 -8.35 -10.44
CA GLN A 82 -35.46 -7.12 -11.23
C GLN A 82 -34.21 -6.32 -10.80
N ILE A 83 -33.97 -6.21 -9.49
CA ILE A 83 -32.76 -5.58 -8.94
C ILE A 83 -31.47 -6.28 -9.43
N LYS A 84 -31.48 -7.62 -9.50
CA LYS A 84 -30.33 -8.41 -9.93
C LYS A 84 -30.04 -8.28 -11.42
N GLU A 85 -31.04 -8.04 -12.25
CA GLU A 85 -30.87 -7.79 -13.69
C GLU A 85 -30.01 -6.55 -13.96
N TYR A 86 -30.03 -5.60 -13.02
CA TYR A 86 -29.16 -4.45 -13.13
C TYR A 86 -27.69 -4.80 -12.87
N SER A 87 -27.32 -5.93 -12.25
CA SER A 87 -25.92 -6.21 -11.87
C SER A 87 -24.93 -6.04 -13.05
N CYS A 88 -23.80 -5.39 -12.79
CA CYS A 88 -22.75 -5.23 -13.79
C CYS A 88 -22.26 -6.60 -14.26
N LYS A 89 -21.97 -6.70 -15.57
CA LYS A 89 -21.43 -7.92 -16.15
C LYS A 89 -20.00 -8.14 -15.66
N PRO A 90 -19.57 -9.40 -15.44
CA PRO A 90 -18.18 -9.67 -15.12
C PRO A 90 -17.27 -9.12 -16.23
N VAL A 91 -16.23 -8.42 -15.81
CA VAL A 91 -15.24 -7.85 -16.73
C VAL A 91 -14.40 -8.99 -17.27
N LYS A 92 -14.36 -9.18 -18.59
CA LYS A 92 -13.41 -10.11 -19.21
C LYS A 92 -11.99 -9.63 -18.88
N LYS A 93 -11.11 -10.54 -18.45
CA LYS A 93 -9.70 -10.22 -18.13
C LYS A 93 -9.06 -9.45 -19.31
N GLY A 94 -8.29 -8.40 -19.02
CA GLY A 94 -7.52 -7.65 -20.01
C GLY A 94 -8.25 -6.51 -20.76
N LYS A 95 -9.52 -6.20 -20.46
CA LYS A 95 -10.25 -5.15 -21.22
C LYS A 95 -10.17 -3.73 -20.68
N HIS A 96 -9.67 -3.52 -19.46
CA HIS A 96 -9.59 -2.17 -18.91
C HIS A 96 -8.27 -1.51 -19.35
N PRO A 97 -8.26 -0.21 -19.71
CA PRO A 97 -7.05 0.49 -20.21
C PRO A 97 -5.84 0.39 -19.29
N TYR A 98 -6.08 0.24 -17.99
CA TYR A 98 -5.04 0.18 -16.95
C TYR A 98 -4.71 -1.24 -16.48
N ALA A 99 -5.39 -2.28 -16.99
CA ALA A 99 -5.23 -3.64 -16.50
C ALA A 99 -3.81 -4.18 -16.71
N GLU A 100 -3.22 -3.89 -17.86
CA GLU A 100 -1.86 -4.29 -18.22
C GLU A 100 -0.84 -3.59 -17.32
N LYS A 101 -0.92 -2.26 -17.20
CA LYS A 101 0.00 -1.50 -16.33
C LYS A 101 -0.08 -1.93 -14.86
N ILE A 102 -1.26 -2.24 -14.34
CA ILE A 102 -1.42 -2.80 -12.98
C ILE A 102 -0.74 -4.17 -12.88
N SER A 103 -0.84 -4.99 -13.93
CA SER A 103 -0.19 -6.31 -13.97
C SER A 103 1.33 -6.20 -13.98
N GLU A 104 1.90 -5.28 -14.77
CA GLU A 104 3.33 -4.97 -14.77
C GLU A 104 3.81 -4.55 -13.38
N LEU A 105 3.11 -3.60 -12.74
CA LEU A 105 3.50 -3.14 -11.40
C LEU A 105 3.36 -4.25 -10.35
N ASN A 106 2.37 -5.13 -10.50
CA ASN A 106 2.22 -6.28 -9.61
C ASN A 106 3.36 -7.29 -9.77
N GLN A 107 3.82 -7.53 -11.01
CA GLN A 107 4.98 -8.37 -11.25
C GLN A 107 6.24 -7.73 -10.66
N PHE A 108 6.47 -6.45 -10.94
CA PHE A 108 7.60 -5.70 -10.38
C PHE A 108 7.61 -5.76 -8.85
N CYS A 109 6.46 -5.58 -8.20
CA CYS A 109 6.33 -5.70 -6.75
C CYS A 109 6.74 -7.10 -6.25
N SER A 110 6.33 -8.16 -6.95
CA SER A 110 6.70 -9.53 -6.59
C SER A 110 8.21 -9.72 -6.66
N ASP A 111 8.82 -9.34 -7.79
CA ASP A 111 10.25 -9.48 -8.02
C ASP A 111 11.04 -8.66 -6.99
N PHE A 112 10.60 -7.43 -6.72
CA PHE A 112 11.20 -6.54 -5.73
C PHE A 112 11.10 -7.10 -4.30
N SER A 113 9.98 -7.74 -3.96
CA SER A 113 9.83 -8.41 -2.66
C SER A 113 10.85 -9.54 -2.48
N ASP A 114 11.09 -10.33 -3.53
CA ASP A 114 12.07 -11.41 -3.50
C ASP A 114 13.49 -10.85 -3.34
N GLU A 115 13.83 -9.77 -4.06
CA GLU A 115 15.11 -9.05 -3.90
C GLU A 115 15.32 -8.55 -2.46
N VAL A 116 14.27 -8.02 -1.82
CA VAL A 116 14.32 -7.57 -0.41
C VAL A 116 14.52 -8.74 0.54
N GLN A 117 13.90 -9.90 0.31
CA GLN A 117 14.12 -11.10 1.12
C GLN A 117 15.56 -11.63 0.97
N HIS A 118 16.18 -11.52 -0.20
CA HIS A 118 17.58 -11.88 -0.38
C HIS A 118 18.54 -11.05 0.48
N ILE A 119 18.23 -9.77 0.74
CA ILE A 119 19.03 -8.97 1.69
C ILE A 119 19.02 -9.63 3.07
N LYS A 120 17.85 -10.05 3.55
CA LYS A 120 17.70 -10.67 4.88
C LYS A 120 18.65 -11.85 5.03
N VAL A 121 18.65 -12.74 4.03
CA VAL A 121 19.52 -13.92 4.02
C VAL A 121 20.97 -13.46 4.09
N LYS A 122 21.41 -12.55 3.21
CA LYS A 122 22.78 -12.01 3.21
C LYS A 122 23.20 -11.40 4.55
N ILE A 123 22.32 -10.63 5.20
CA ILE A 123 22.57 -10.03 6.52
C ILE A 123 22.74 -11.13 7.57
N THR A 124 21.88 -12.15 7.56
CA THR A 124 21.89 -13.21 8.58
C THR A 124 23.03 -14.22 8.40
N THR A 125 23.49 -14.46 7.18
CA THR A 125 24.52 -15.48 6.87
C THR A 125 25.95 -14.96 6.91
N ASN A 126 26.18 -13.67 6.67
CA ASN A 126 27.52 -13.07 6.71
C ASN A 126 27.92 -12.69 8.15
N SER A 127 28.14 -13.68 9.01
CA SER A 127 28.78 -13.47 10.32
C SER A 127 30.28 -13.11 10.21
N ASP A 128 30.90 -13.40 9.07
CA ASP A 128 32.33 -13.15 8.82
C ASP A 128 32.53 -11.88 7.98
N TYR A 129 32.57 -10.76 8.68
CA TYR A 129 32.70 -9.41 8.17
C TYR A 129 34.12 -9.05 7.72
N SER A 130 34.63 -9.70 6.68
CA SER A 130 35.86 -9.24 6.03
C SER A 130 35.63 -7.93 5.25
N ASP A 131 36.62 -7.04 5.31
CA ASP A 131 36.59 -5.59 5.02
C ASP A 131 35.97 -5.13 3.68
N LEU A 132 35.81 -6.02 2.69
CA LEU A 132 35.23 -5.68 1.38
C LEU A 132 33.69 -5.83 1.30
N SER A 133 33.02 -6.39 2.31
CA SER A 133 31.58 -6.75 2.20
C SER A 133 30.57 -5.64 2.56
N PHE A 134 30.99 -4.56 3.23
CA PHE A 134 30.08 -3.53 3.72
C PHE A 134 29.66 -2.51 2.65
N VAL A 135 30.63 -2.07 1.84
CA VAL A 135 30.40 -1.07 0.80
C VAL A 135 29.41 -1.61 -0.24
N ASP A 136 29.56 -2.87 -0.63
CA ASP A 136 28.66 -3.56 -1.57
C ASP A 136 27.24 -3.72 -0.99
N GLY A 137 27.13 -4.05 0.29
CA GLY A 137 25.83 -4.15 0.97
C GLY A 137 25.09 -2.81 1.03
N ILE A 138 25.79 -1.73 1.37
CA ILE A 138 25.22 -0.37 1.37
C ILE A 138 24.81 0.05 -0.04
N ALA A 139 25.65 -0.20 -1.05
CA ALA A 139 25.35 0.12 -2.44
C ALA A 139 24.11 -0.64 -2.94
N TYR A 140 24.00 -1.92 -2.61
CA TYR A 140 22.84 -2.74 -2.94
C TYR A 140 21.56 -2.25 -2.26
N ILE A 141 21.61 -1.92 -0.96
CA ILE A 141 20.47 -1.32 -0.25
C ILE A 141 20.04 0.00 -0.91
N ARG A 142 20.99 0.84 -1.34
CA ARG A 142 20.70 2.09 -2.06
C ARG A 142 19.97 1.84 -3.38
N GLU A 143 20.42 0.86 -4.17
CA GLU A 143 19.74 0.48 -5.41
C GLU A 143 18.27 0.08 -5.16
N LEU A 144 18.03 -0.69 -4.08
CA LEU A 144 16.68 -1.10 -3.72
C LEU A 144 15.79 0.07 -3.28
N TYR A 145 16.33 1.05 -2.55
CA TYR A 145 15.58 2.29 -2.27
C TYR A 145 15.26 3.08 -3.54
N GLN A 146 16.15 3.10 -4.53
CA GLN A 146 15.86 3.76 -5.81
C GLN A 146 14.74 3.04 -6.56
N LYS A 147 14.78 1.70 -6.64
CA LYS A 147 13.69 0.89 -7.21
C LYS A 147 12.36 1.15 -6.48
N ALA A 148 12.39 1.22 -5.14
CA ALA A 148 11.25 1.55 -4.31
C ALA A 148 10.62 2.91 -4.66
N ILE A 149 11.45 3.94 -4.83
CA ILE A 149 11.00 5.29 -5.19
C ILE A 149 10.29 5.26 -6.55
N VAL A 150 10.89 4.64 -7.57
CA VAL A 150 10.30 4.52 -8.91
C VAL A 150 8.95 3.80 -8.87
N LEU A 151 8.86 2.70 -8.13
CA LEU A 151 7.61 1.97 -7.94
C LEU A 151 6.51 2.84 -7.33
N VAL A 152 6.82 3.61 -6.28
CA VAL A 152 5.84 4.51 -5.65
C VAL A 152 5.39 5.60 -6.61
N GLU A 153 6.31 6.21 -7.35
CA GLU A 153 5.96 7.21 -8.34
C GLU A 153 5.02 6.66 -9.41
N ASP A 154 5.27 5.45 -9.90
CA ASP A 154 4.42 4.83 -10.92
C ASP A 154 3.03 4.48 -10.38
N ILE A 155 2.94 4.03 -9.13
CA ILE A 155 1.66 3.83 -8.44
C ILE A 155 0.89 5.16 -8.33
N ILE A 156 1.56 6.25 -7.94
CA ILE A 156 0.95 7.58 -7.82
C ILE A 156 0.46 8.07 -9.18
N LYS A 157 1.32 8.02 -10.21
CA LYS A 157 0.98 8.43 -11.58
C LYS A 157 -0.24 7.67 -12.09
N LEU A 158 -0.29 6.36 -11.86
CA LEU A 158 -1.41 5.52 -12.27
C LEU A 158 -2.69 5.82 -11.49
N ASN A 159 -2.59 6.06 -10.17
CA ASN A 159 -3.73 6.42 -9.34
C ASN A 159 -4.35 7.76 -9.77
N ASN A 160 -3.51 8.75 -10.08
CA ASN A 160 -3.96 10.05 -10.58
C ASN A 160 -4.69 9.91 -11.92
N LYS A 161 -4.14 9.17 -12.87
CA LYS A 161 -4.81 8.90 -14.16
C LYS A 161 -6.16 8.19 -13.98
N LEU A 162 -6.21 7.17 -13.12
CA LEU A 162 -7.46 6.49 -12.79
C LEU A 162 -8.50 7.46 -12.19
N LYS A 163 -8.07 8.39 -11.34
CA LYS A 163 -8.93 9.41 -10.72
C LYS A 163 -9.42 10.44 -11.73
N GLU A 164 -8.56 10.91 -12.62
CA GLU A 164 -8.88 11.83 -13.71
C GLU A 164 -9.94 11.25 -14.65
N ASP A 165 -9.83 9.97 -15.01
CA ASP A 165 -10.81 9.33 -15.89
C ASP A 165 -12.12 8.95 -15.18
N ARG A 166 -12.04 8.57 -13.91
CA ARG A 166 -13.20 8.10 -13.14
C ARG A 166 -14.08 9.25 -12.66
N THR A 167 -13.49 10.37 -12.22
CA THR A 167 -14.22 11.51 -11.62
C THR A 167 -15.32 12.06 -12.54
N PRO A 168 -15.07 12.32 -13.84
CA PRO A 168 -16.10 12.82 -14.75
C PRO A 168 -17.26 11.84 -14.94
N LEU A 169 -17.03 10.53 -14.82
CA LEU A 169 -18.10 9.53 -14.90
C LEU A 169 -18.97 9.55 -13.64
N ILE A 170 -18.37 9.72 -12.47
CA ILE A 170 -19.08 9.87 -11.19
C ILE A 170 -19.93 11.15 -11.23
N ASP A 171 -19.34 12.29 -11.59
CA ASP A 171 -20.05 13.57 -11.63
C ASP A 171 -21.25 13.49 -12.59
N LYS A 172 -21.07 12.86 -13.76
CA LYS A 172 -22.17 12.61 -14.71
C LYS A 172 -23.28 11.72 -14.14
N GLN A 173 -22.97 10.77 -13.26
CA GLN A 173 -23.99 9.95 -12.59
C GLN A 173 -24.66 10.70 -11.43
N ILE A 174 -23.93 11.54 -10.71
CA ILE A 174 -24.49 12.41 -9.65
C ILE A 174 -25.47 13.40 -10.28
N ILE A 175 -25.13 14.02 -11.41
CA ILE A 175 -26.05 14.93 -12.13
C ILE A 175 -27.34 14.21 -12.53
N VAL A 176 -27.24 12.97 -13.04
CA VAL A 176 -28.43 12.16 -13.37
C VAL A 176 -29.23 11.84 -12.11
N TYR A 177 -28.57 11.49 -11.01
CA TYR A 177 -29.23 11.26 -9.74
C TYR A 177 -29.97 12.52 -9.26
N ASP A 178 -29.31 13.67 -9.19
CA ASP A 178 -29.90 14.91 -8.69
C ASP A 178 -31.05 15.40 -9.57
N LYS A 179 -30.95 15.21 -10.89
CA LYS A 179 -32.00 15.59 -11.84
C LYS A 179 -33.31 14.82 -11.65
N TYR A 180 -33.24 13.50 -11.42
CA TYR A 180 -34.43 12.63 -11.40
C TYR A 180 -34.87 12.24 -9.99
N ILE A 181 -33.98 12.33 -9.00
CA ILE A 181 -34.20 11.89 -7.62
C ILE A 181 -34.05 13.08 -6.68
N GLY A 182 -32.88 13.72 -6.69
CA GLY A 182 -32.58 14.83 -5.78
C GLY A 182 -32.95 14.51 -4.33
N ASN A 183 -33.82 15.33 -3.74
CA ASN A 183 -34.32 15.18 -2.37
C ASN A 183 -35.67 14.44 -2.28
N GLN A 184 -36.17 13.88 -3.38
CA GLN A 184 -37.45 13.19 -3.38
C GLN A 184 -37.38 11.88 -2.58
N VAL A 185 -38.49 11.53 -1.93
CA VAL A 185 -38.66 10.22 -1.30
C VAL A 185 -39.04 9.24 -2.39
N ILE A 186 -38.08 8.40 -2.79
CA ILE A 186 -38.35 7.30 -3.71
C ILE A 186 -39.02 6.17 -2.95
N ASN A 187 -40.08 5.58 -3.54
CA ASN A 187 -40.70 4.34 -3.08
C ASN A 187 -40.45 3.13 -4.01
N SER A 188 -39.80 3.36 -5.16
CA SER A 188 -39.43 2.33 -6.12
C SER A 188 -37.98 1.87 -5.98
N LEU A 189 -37.74 0.58 -6.24
CA LEU A 189 -36.41 -0.02 -6.33
C LEU A 189 -35.98 -0.31 -7.77
N VAL A 190 -36.85 -0.02 -8.73
CA VAL A 190 -36.73 -0.42 -10.13
C VAL A 190 -36.34 0.80 -10.94
N LEU A 191 -35.18 0.75 -11.60
CA LEU A 191 -34.65 1.92 -12.34
C LEU A 191 -35.57 2.33 -13.49
N SER A 192 -36.29 1.39 -14.11
CA SER A 192 -37.24 1.70 -15.19
C SER A 192 -38.50 2.42 -14.74
N GLU A 193 -38.82 2.40 -13.45
CA GLU A 193 -39.91 3.20 -12.88
C GLU A 193 -39.45 4.63 -12.53
N ILE A 194 -38.14 4.86 -12.43
CA ILE A 194 -37.56 6.14 -11.96
C ILE A 194 -37.01 6.95 -13.14
N PHE A 195 -36.38 6.29 -14.11
CA PHE A 195 -35.64 6.93 -15.19
C PHE A 195 -36.27 6.64 -16.56
N PRO A 196 -36.26 7.61 -17.49
CA PRO A 196 -36.61 7.36 -18.89
C PRO A 196 -35.70 6.31 -19.53
N GLU A 197 -36.21 5.56 -20.51
CA GLU A 197 -35.49 4.44 -21.14
C GLU A 197 -34.12 4.83 -21.71
N GLU A 198 -34.03 5.96 -22.41
CA GLU A 198 -32.76 6.49 -22.93
C GLU A 198 -31.74 6.78 -21.82
N THR A 199 -32.23 7.28 -20.67
CA THR A 199 -31.39 7.55 -19.50
C THR A 199 -30.87 6.25 -18.90
N ILE A 200 -31.69 5.19 -18.85
CA ILE A 200 -31.29 3.86 -18.37
C ILE A 200 -30.17 3.29 -19.22
N LYS A 201 -30.25 3.44 -20.55
CA LYS A 201 -29.20 2.96 -21.47
C LYS A 201 -27.86 3.64 -21.19
N ILE A 202 -27.89 4.97 -20.97
CA ILE A 202 -26.72 5.76 -20.58
C ILE A 202 -26.18 5.32 -19.21
N ILE A 203 -27.05 5.18 -18.22
CA ILE A 203 -26.70 4.71 -16.86
C ILE A 203 -26.01 3.35 -16.93
N LYS A 204 -26.58 2.37 -17.64
CA LYS A 204 -26.03 1.03 -17.78
C LYS A 204 -24.61 1.06 -18.34
N LYS A 205 -24.38 1.85 -19.40
CA LYS A 205 -23.05 2.02 -20.01
C LYS A 205 -22.04 2.66 -19.06
N ARG A 206 -22.39 3.77 -18.40
CA ARG A 206 -21.50 4.48 -17.47
C ARG A 206 -21.19 3.65 -16.23
N ARG A 207 -22.20 2.99 -15.68
CA ARG A 207 -22.07 2.11 -14.52
C ARG A 207 -21.12 0.95 -14.79
N GLN A 208 -21.22 0.31 -15.96
CA GLN A 208 -20.29 -0.75 -16.34
C GLN A 208 -18.83 -0.26 -16.35
N LYS A 209 -18.58 0.94 -16.90
CA LYS A 209 -17.25 1.57 -16.84
C LYS A 209 -16.81 1.85 -15.40
N LEU A 210 -17.69 2.44 -14.57
CA LEU A 210 -17.38 2.72 -13.16
C LEU A 210 -17.04 1.44 -12.39
N TYR A 211 -17.72 0.34 -12.68
CA TYR A 211 -17.41 -0.96 -12.10
C TYR A 211 -16.01 -1.46 -12.52
N GLU A 212 -15.63 -1.30 -13.80
CA GLU A 212 -14.29 -1.64 -14.29
C GLU A 212 -13.18 -0.78 -13.64
N TYR A 213 -13.43 0.53 -13.48
CA TYR A 213 -12.56 1.42 -12.71
C TYR A 213 -12.46 0.99 -11.25
N GLY A 214 -13.58 0.60 -10.62
CA GLY A 214 -13.61 0.12 -9.24
C GLY A 214 -12.71 -1.09 -9.02
N ILE A 215 -12.70 -2.05 -9.96
CA ILE A 215 -11.78 -3.20 -9.90
C ILE A 215 -10.32 -2.74 -9.98
N SER A 216 -10.02 -1.81 -10.89
CA SER A 216 -8.64 -1.32 -11.09
C SER A 216 -8.14 -0.56 -9.87
N VAL A 217 -8.96 0.32 -9.30
CA VAL A 217 -8.67 1.03 -8.05
C VAL A 217 -8.48 0.04 -6.89
N SER A 218 -9.34 -0.97 -6.75
CA SER A 218 -9.19 -1.99 -5.71
C SER A 218 -7.86 -2.73 -5.84
N ARG A 219 -7.46 -3.11 -7.05
CA ARG A 219 -6.18 -3.79 -7.29
C ARG A 219 -4.98 -2.88 -6.98
N LEU A 220 -5.04 -1.63 -7.43
CA LEU A 220 -3.99 -0.66 -7.15
C LEU A 220 -3.86 -0.36 -5.65
N ASN A 221 -4.97 -0.33 -4.90
CA ASN A 221 -4.95 -0.19 -3.45
C ASN A 221 -4.30 -1.41 -2.75
N SER A 222 -4.61 -2.62 -3.22
CA SER A 222 -3.94 -3.84 -2.74
C SER A 222 -2.45 -3.80 -3.02
N LEU A 223 -2.06 -3.37 -4.22
CA LEU A 223 -0.67 -3.20 -4.62
C LEU A 223 0.04 -2.14 -3.77
N SER A 224 -0.59 -1.00 -3.52
CA SER A 224 -0.04 0.07 -2.67
C SER A 224 0.21 -0.43 -1.25
N THR A 225 -0.71 -1.24 -0.71
CA THR A 225 -0.54 -1.86 0.61
C THR A 225 0.60 -2.87 0.62
N PHE A 226 0.72 -3.65 -0.45
CA PHE A 226 1.83 -4.60 -0.60
C PHE A 226 3.18 -3.87 -0.68
N ALA A 227 3.30 -2.86 -1.56
CA ALA A 227 4.49 -2.03 -1.68
C ALA A 227 4.87 -1.39 -0.34
N PHE A 228 3.89 -0.86 0.41
CA PHE A 228 4.11 -0.33 1.76
C PHE A 228 4.76 -1.36 2.70
N ASN A 229 4.27 -2.60 2.69
CA ASN A 229 4.83 -3.65 3.54
C ASN A 229 6.26 -4.00 3.12
N VAL A 230 6.53 -4.12 1.82
CA VAL A 230 7.89 -4.37 1.31
C VAL A 230 8.84 -3.26 1.74
N PHE A 231 8.40 -2.00 1.73
CA PHE A 231 9.22 -0.87 2.20
C PHE A 231 9.47 -0.88 3.71
N GLN A 232 8.46 -1.25 4.51
CA GLN A 232 8.68 -1.42 5.96
C GLN A 232 9.73 -2.49 6.22
N THR A 233 9.64 -3.63 5.51
CA THR A 233 10.62 -4.71 5.61
C THR A 233 12.02 -4.27 5.17
N LEU A 234 12.15 -3.56 4.04
CA LEU A 234 13.44 -3.02 3.58
C LEU A 234 14.05 -2.07 4.63
N ARG A 235 13.22 -1.23 5.24
CA ARG A 235 13.63 -0.31 6.31
C ARG A 235 14.12 -1.05 7.55
N GLU A 236 13.38 -2.07 7.98
CA GLU A 236 13.76 -2.94 9.11
C GLU A 236 15.13 -3.57 8.85
N TYR A 237 15.33 -4.20 7.69
CA TYR A 237 16.60 -4.83 7.32
C TYR A 237 17.75 -3.83 7.19
N THR A 238 17.49 -2.63 6.67
CA THR A 238 18.49 -1.57 6.61
C THR A 238 18.95 -1.17 8.02
N ASN A 239 18.02 -1.06 8.98
CA ASN A 239 18.36 -0.72 10.37
C ASN A 239 19.11 -1.85 11.07
N GLU A 240 18.68 -3.10 10.89
CA GLU A 240 19.38 -4.28 11.44
C GLU A 240 20.80 -4.39 10.91
N TYR A 241 20.97 -4.21 9.59
CA TYR A 241 22.28 -4.22 8.95
C TYR A 241 23.18 -3.12 9.52
N TYR A 242 22.68 -1.89 9.61
CA TYR A 242 23.42 -0.77 10.18
C TYR A 242 23.84 -1.04 11.63
N TYR A 243 22.92 -1.54 12.46
CA TYR A 243 23.22 -1.87 13.86
C TYR A 243 24.30 -2.97 13.97
N SER A 244 24.24 -3.97 13.09
CA SER A 244 25.23 -5.04 13.05
C SER A 244 26.62 -4.52 12.68
N ILE A 245 26.70 -3.63 11.68
CA ILE A 245 27.95 -2.96 11.28
C ILE A 245 28.53 -2.19 12.48
N GLN A 246 27.71 -1.33 13.09
CA GLN A 246 28.15 -0.48 14.19
C GLN A 246 28.68 -1.32 15.36
N LYS A 247 27.96 -2.36 15.75
CA LYS A 247 28.38 -3.27 16.83
C LYS A 247 29.69 -4.00 16.51
N THR A 248 29.87 -4.41 15.26
CA THR A 248 31.10 -5.09 14.81
C THR A 248 32.31 -4.15 14.88
N LEU A 249 32.14 -2.91 14.43
CA LEU A 249 33.18 -1.88 14.52
C LEU A 249 33.53 -1.57 15.99
N GLU A 250 32.53 -1.41 16.86
CA GLU A 250 32.73 -1.14 18.30
C GLU A 250 33.51 -2.28 18.99
N VAL A 251 33.17 -3.54 18.71
CA VAL A 251 33.90 -4.72 19.25
C VAL A 251 35.33 -4.79 18.71
N ALA A 252 35.55 -4.46 17.43
CA ALA A 252 36.89 -4.43 16.84
C ALA A 252 37.76 -3.35 17.48
N GLU A 253 37.22 -2.13 17.65
CA GLU A 253 37.88 -1.03 18.34
C GLU A 253 38.22 -1.37 19.80
N GLU A 254 37.28 -1.97 20.53
CA GLU A 254 37.49 -2.39 21.93
C GLU A 254 38.61 -3.43 22.04
N LYS A 255 38.60 -4.46 21.17
CA LYS A 255 39.65 -5.49 21.12
C LYS A 255 41.02 -4.90 20.78
N MET A 256 41.10 -4.00 19.80
CA MET A 256 42.36 -3.34 19.44
C MET A 256 42.86 -2.45 20.58
N THR A 257 41.98 -1.69 21.22
CA THR A 257 42.33 -0.80 22.35
C THR A 257 42.85 -1.59 23.55
N LYS A 258 42.20 -2.71 23.91
CA LYS A 258 42.68 -3.61 24.97
C LYS A 258 44.05 -4.21 24.65
N THR A 259 44.27 -4.57 23.39
CA THR A 259 45.57 -5.10 22.92
C THR A 259 46.67 -4.05 23.02
N ILE A 260 46.41 -2.80 22.63
CA ILE A 260 47.37 -1.68 22.74
C ILE A 260 47.78 -1.45 24.20
N ASN A 261 46.80 -1.41 25.10
CA ASN A 261 47.02 -1.00 26.49
C ASN A 261 47.64 -2.09 27.38
N ASN A 262 47.88 -3.30 26.86
CA ASN A 262 48.33 -4.43 27.67
C ASN A 262 49.60 -5.08 27.11
N GLN A 263 50.73 -4.42 27.34
CA GLN A 263 52.06 -4.85 26.92
C GLN A 263 52.42 -6.26 27.43
N ASN A 264 51.95 -6.63 28.62
CA ASN A 264 52.11 -7.97 29.19
C ASN A 264 51.36 -9.07 28.40
N LEU A 265 50.22 -8.77 27.77
CA LEU A 265 49.53 -9.71 26.89
C LEU A 265 50.32 -9.96 25.60
N LEU A 266 50.93 -8.91 25.04
CA LEU A 266 51.77 -9.02 23.84
C LEU A 266 53.04 -9.84 24.12
N LEU A 267 53.70 -9.59 25.26
CA LEU A 267 54.87 -10.35 25.69
C LEU A 267 54.54 -11.83 25.97
N ARG A 268 53.40 -12.11 26.62
CA ARG A 268 52.92 -13.49 26.83
C ARG A 268 52.55 -14.22 25.54
N ALA A 269 52.23 -13.49 24.47
CA ALA A 269 52.00 -14.04 23.14
C ALA A 269 53.30 -14.36 22.38
N GLY A 270 54.48 -14.19 23.00
CA GLY A 270 55.77 -14.52 22.41
C GLY A 270 56.36 -13.44 21.50
N LEU A 271 55.80 -12.21 21.52
CA LEU A 271 56.33 -11.09 20.75
C LEU A 271 57.54 -10.47 21.49
N SER A 272 58.57 -10.13 20.73
CA SER A 272 59.73 -9.37 21.23
C SER A 272 59.37 -7.91 21.52
N ASN A 273 60.15 -7.22 22.36
CA ASN A 273 59.94 -5.79 22.65
C ASN A 273 59.82 -4.92 21.39
N PRO A 274 60.70 -5.04 20.36
CA PRO A 274 60.57 -4.26 19.13
C PRO A 274 59.26 -4.53 18.37
N GLN A 275 58.76 -5.77 18.39
CA GLN A 275 57.48 -6.11 17.76
C GLN A 275 56.30 -5.53 18.55
N CYS A 276 56.38 -5.49 19.89
CA CYS A 276 55.39 -4.84 20.74
C CYS A 276 55.34 -3.34 20.47
N ASP A 277 56.50 -2.66 20.40
CA ASP A 277 56.58 -1.22 20.14
C ASP A 277 56.05 -0.88 18.73
N MET A 278 56.37 -1.71 17.73
CA MET A 278 55.83 -1.58 16.38
C MET A 278 54.29 -1.73 16.37
N LEU A 279 53.74 -2.72 17.07
CA LEU A 279 52.28 -2.92 17.18
C LEU A 279 51.59 -1.77 17.93
N GLN A 280 52.20 -1.27 19.01
CA GLN A 280 51.69 -0.11 19.75
C GLN A 280 51.72 1.17 18.91
N THR A 281 52.58 1.24 17.89
CA THR A 281 52.60 2.37 16.93
C THR A 281 51.57 2.20 15.81
N LEU A 282 51.40 0.98 15.28
CA LEU A 282 50.54 0.71 14.13
C LEU A 282 49.05 0.55 14.49
N LEU A 283 48.73 -0.04 15.64
CA LEU A 283 47.34 -0.28 16.04
C LEU A 283 46.53 1.01 16.24
N PRO A 284 47.05 2.09 16.86
CA PRO A 284 46.35 3.38 16.93
C PRO A 284 46.02 3.96 15.55
N LEU A 285 46.91 3.82 14.57
CA LEU A 285 46.66 4.25 13.19
C LEU A 285 45.54 3.42 12.55
N LYS A 286 45.49 2.12 12.84
CA LYS A 286 44.44 1.23 12.35
C LYS A 286 43.08 1.51 13.00
N ILE A 287 43.04 1.80 14.31
CA ILE A 287 41.84 2.29 15.00
C ILE A 287 41.36 3.60 14.37
N LYS A 288 42.26 4.56 14.14
CA LYS A 288 41.90 5.84 13.50
C LYS A 288 41.37 5.64 12.08
N THR A 289 41.85 4.61 11.38
CA THR A 289 41.35 4.23 10.05
C THR A 289 39.95 3.62 10.13
N LEU A 290 39.69 2.74 11.10
CA LEU A 290 38.34 2.21 11.37
C LEU A 290 37.34 3.31 11.75
N GLN A 291 37.75 4.24 12.61
CA GLN A 291 36.94 5.40 12.98
C GLN A 291 36.61 6.28 11.77
N ARG A 292 37.57 6.48 10.86
CA ARG A 292 37.33 7.20 9.59
C ARG A 292 36.37 6.46 8.65
N GLN A 293 36.32 5.13 8.70
CA GLN A 293 35.34 4.35 7.92
C GLN A 293 33.93 4.45 8.49
N ARG A 294 33.77 4.81 9.77
CA ARG A 294 32.46 5.02 10.42
C ARG A 294 31.71 6.23 9.86
N GLU A 295 32.41 7.32 9.58
CA GLU A 295 31.80 8.56 9.06
C GLU A 295 31.01 8.35 7.76
N PRO A 296 31.55 7.73 6.69
CA PRO A 296 30.77 7.40 5.49
C PRO A 296 29.55 6.53 5.76
N ILE A 297 29.63 5.58 6.70
CA ILE A 297 28.53 4.68 7.05
C ILE A 297 27.40 5.47 7.71
N GLU A 298 27.73 6.36 8.65
CA GLU A 298 26.77 7.27 9.29
C GLU A 298 26.12 8.24 8.29
N GLN A 299 26.90 8.79 7.36
CA GLN A 299 26.38 9.63 6.26
C GLN A 299 25.40 8.87 5.36
N ASN A 300 25.75 7.65 4.95
CA ASN A 300 24.86 6.79 4.15
C ASN A 300 23.57 6.48 4.92
N PHE A 301 23.67 6.22 6.22
CA PHE A 301 22.48 5.97 7.03
C PHE A 301 21.57 7.20 7.15
N LYS A 302 22.16 8.39 7.28
CA LYS A 302 21.40 9.65 7.22
C LYS A 302 20.66 9.79 5.88
N GLN A 303 21.32 9.52 4.76
CA GLN A 303 20.68 9.50 3.43
C GLN A 303 19.55 8.47 3.36
N PHE A 304 19.71 7.26 3.91
CA PHE A 304 18.63 6.26 3.96
C PHE A 304 17.44 6.73 4.79
N ARG A 305 17.65 7.46 5.89
CA ARG A 305 16.55 8.05 6.65
C ARG A 305 15.82 9.13 5.85
N GLU A 306 16.55 9.96 5.10
CA GLU A 306 15.97 10.98 4.22
C GLU A 306 15.13 10.34 3.10
N MET A 307 15.70 9.36 2.38
CA MET A 307 14.96 8.58 1.36
C MET A 307 13.71 7.91 1.94
N ASN A 308 13.81 7.32 3.14
CA ASN A 308 12.66 6.75 3.83
C ASN A 308 11.58 7.78 4.15
N ASN A 309 11.97 8.98 4.59
CA ASN A 309 11.03 10.05 4.89
C ASN A 309 10.31 10.50 3.62
N ASP A 310 11.03 10.64 2.51
CA ASP A 310 10.45 11.04 1.24
C ASP A 310 9.54 9.96 0.67
N LEU A 311 9.95 8.69 0.76
CA LEU A 311 9.09 7.55 0.41
C LEU A 311 7.82 7.51 1.26
N CYS A 312 7.93 7.74 2.58
CA CYS A 312 6.79 7.83 3.48
C CYS A 312 5.85 9.00 3.11
N LYS A 313 6.39 10.16 2.72
CA LYS A 313 5.59 11.29 2.23
C LYS A 313 4.86 10.93 0.95
N SER A 314 5.53 10.32 -0.02
CA SER A 314 4.94 9.87 -1.29
C SER A 314 3.86 8.81 -1.06
N MET A 315 4.11 7.83 -0.19
CA MET A 315 3.11 6.82 0.16
C MET A 315 1.87 7.42 0.83
N ARG A 316 2.02 8.47 1.65
CA ARG A 316 0.85 9.20 2.20
C ARG A 316 0.01 9.86 1.11
N GLN A 317 0.61 10.24 -0.03
CA GLN A 317 -0.15 10.77 -1.17
C GLN A 317 -0.99 9.68 -1.85
N CYS A 318 -0.52 8.44 -1.91
CA CYS A 318 -1.30 7.31 -2.42
C CYS A 318 -2.62 7.10 -1.65
N TYR A 319 -2.66 7.47 -0.37
CA TYR A 319 -3.82 7.29 0.50
C TYR A 319 -4.75 8.53 0.58
N LYS A 320 -4.44 9.63 -0.11
CA LYS A 320 -5.25 10.86 -0.15
C LYS A 320 -6.12 10.96 -1.41
#